data_AF-A0A1I1JEG4-F1
#
_entry.id   AF-A0A1I1JEG4-F1
#
_cell.length_a   1.000
_cell.length_b   1.000
_cell.length_c   1.000
_cell.angle_alpha   90.00
_cell.angle_beta   90.00
_cell.angle_gamma   90.00
#
_symmetry.space_group_name_H-M   'P 1'
#
loop_
_entity.id
_entity.type
_entity.pdbx_description
1 polymer ?
#
loop_
_entity_poly.entity_id
_entity_poly.type
_entity_poly.pdbx_seq_one_letter_code
_entity_poly.pdbx_strand_id
1 'polypeptide(L)'
;MSRRGDPIAGQVFIEVDHLDGTRSLYTPAPSTSDRDDARLVFQCRFKRVEPAKVTERIAREVEFDPDLWVISIDLRGDDLGIDLT
;
A
#
# COMPACT_ATOMS: atom_id res chain seq x y z
N MET A 1 -4.81 -1.04 17.72
CA MET A 1 -4.18 0.18 18.28
C MET A 1 -3.79 1.07 17.13
N SER A 2 -4.32 2.29 17.06
CA SER A 2 -4.01 3.27 16.01
C SER A 2 -3.10 4.35 16.58
N ARG A 3 -1.83 4.36 16.14
CA ARG A 3 -0.80 5.33 16.54
C ARG A 3 -0.89 6.54 15.62
N ARG A 4 -1.47 7.66 16.05
CA ARG A 4 -1.39 8.92 15.27
C ARG A 4 0.04 9.47 15.35
N GLY A 5 0.88 9.07 14.40
CA GLY A 5 2.03 9.85 13.96
C GLY A 5 1.57 11.01 13.06
N ASP A 6 2.45 11.99 12.90
CA ASP A 6 2.36 13.25 12.15
C ASP A 6 1.27 13.42 11.06
N PRO A 7 0.76 14.65 10.85
CA PRO A 7 -0.23 14.97 9.82
C PRO A 7 0.28 14.77 8.37
N ILE A 8 1.57 14.51 8.21
CA ILE A 8 2.18 14.00 6.98
C ILE A 8 2.51 12.54 7.25
N ALA A 9 1.62 11.63 6.83
CA ALA A 9 1.98 10.22 6.85
C ALA A 9 3.25 10.02 6.01
N GLY A 10 4.19 9.19 6.49
CA GLY A 10 5.28 8.65 5.66
C GLY A 10 4.73 7.83 4.49
N GLN A 11 5.49 6.88 3.96
CA GLN A 11 4.93 6.03 2.90
C GLN A 11 3.67 5.28 3.39
N VAL A 12 2.68 5.14 2.49
CA VAL A 12 1.47 4.35 2.75
C VAL A 12 1.42 3.20 1.76
N PHE A 13 1.36 1.98 2.26
CA PHE A 13 1.13 0.77 1.47
C PHE A 13 -0.31 0.29 1.68
N ILE A 14 -0.89 -0.29 0.64
CA ILE A 14 -2.21 -0.91 0.68
C ILE A 14 -2.07 -2.38 0.32
N GLU A 15 -2.35 -3.25 1.28
CA GLU A 15 -2.48 -4.68 1.10
C GLU A 15 -3.95 -5.03 0.88
N VAL A 16 -4.22 -5.94 -0.05
CA VAL A 16 -5.57 -6.43 -0.34
C VAL A 16 -5.57 -7.94 -0.25
N ASP A 17 -6.34 -8.48 0.70
CA ASP A 17 -6.65 -9.91 0.78
C ASP A 17 -7.86 -10.21 -0.11
N HIS A 18 -7.64 -11.01 -1.16
CA HIS A 18 -8.70 -11.36 -2.11
C HIS A 18 -9.65 -12.42 -1.57
N LEU A 19 -9.39 -12.94 -0.36
CA LEU A 19 -10.13 -14.02 0.28
C LEU A 19 -10.15 -15.32 -0.54
N ASP A 20 -9.21 -15.47 -1.47
CA ASP A 20 -8.98 -16.65 -2.31
C ASP A 20 -7.60 -17.29 -2.06
N GLY A 21 -6.90 -16.85 -1.00
CA GLY A 21 -5.55 -17.27 -0.67
C GLY A 21 -4.46 -16.42 -1.34
N THR A 22 -4.82 -15.39 -2.11
CA THR A 22 -3.87 -14.46 -2.73
C THR A 22 -3.99 -13.05 -2.17
N ARG A 23 -2.90 -12.29 -2.28
CA ARG A 23 -2.83 -10.88 -1.88
C ARG A 23 -2.29 -9.99 -2.97
N SER A 24 -2.78 -8.76 -3.02
CA SER A 24 -2.16 -7.68 -3.80
C SER A 24 -1.51 -6.66 -2.87
N LEU A 25 -0.47 -5.99 -3.36
CA LEU A 25 0.20 -4.90 -2.67
C LEU A 25 0.29 -3.70 -3.60
N TYR A 26 -0.18 -2.55 -3.13
CA TYR A 26 -0.08 -1.27 -3.78
C TYR A 26 0.84 -0.36 -2.97
N THR A 27 1.71 0.35 -3.68
CA THR A 27 2.69 1.26 -3.07
C THR A 27 2.50 2.65 -3.69
N PRO A 28 2.96 3.73 -3.04
CA PRO A 28 2.92 5.06 -3.63
C PRO A 28 3.65 5.03 -4.97
N ALA A 29 3.08 5.66 -5.99
CA ALA A 29 3.81 5.91 -7.23
C ALA A 29 4.94 6.91 -6.95
N PRO A 30 6.13 6.77 -7.56
CA PRO A 30 7.17 7.78 -7.43
C PRO A 30 6.63 9.10 -7.97
N SER A 31 6.51 10.10 -7.10
CA SER A 31 5.98 11.41 -7.45
C SER A 31 6.86 12.03 -8.52
N THR A 32 6.38 12.17 -9.76
CA THR A 32 6.96 13.14 -10.69
C THR A 32 6.60 14.52 -10.13
N SER A 33 7.63 15.27 -9.76
CA SER A 33 7.55 16.66 -9.32
C SER A 33 6.50 17.45 -10.13
N ASP A 34 5.72 18.30 -9.46
CA ASP A 34 4.67 19.19 -10.02
C ASP A 34 3.21 18.70 -10.03
N ARG A 35 2.69 18.15 -8.92
CA ARG A 35 1.23 18.22 -8.69
C ARG A 35 0.86 18.82 -7.34
N ASP A 36 0.31 20.02 -7.44
CA ASP A 36 -0.41 20.80 -6.41
C ASP A 36 -1.66 20.06 -5.87
N ASP A 37 -2.04 18.95 -6.50
CA ASP A 37 -3.08 18.03 -5.99
C ASP A 37 -2.46 17.05 -4.98
N ALA A 38 -2.84 17.17 -3.71
CA ALA A 38 -2.48 16.26 -2.62
C ALA A 38 -3.10 14.83 -2.75
N ARG A 39 -3.23 14.32 -3.97
CA ARG A 39 -3.77 12.99 -4.26
C ARG A 39 -2.66 11.96 -4.20
N LEU A 40 -2.82 10.97 -3.33
CA LEU A 40 -1.97 9.80 -3.29
C LEU A 40 -2.31 8.90 -4.49
N VAL A 41 -1.42 8.86 -5.46
CA VAL A 41 -1.50 7.93 -6.59
C VAL A 41 -0.74 6.66 -6.22
N PHE A 42 -1.38 5.50 -6.42
CA PHE A 42 -0.77 4.21 -6.11
C PHE A 42 -0.42 3.45 -7.39
N GLN A 43 0.56 2.57 -7.29
CA GLN A 43 0.88 1.60 -8.33
C GLN A 43 0.78 0.18 -7.77
N CYS A 44 0.35 -0.75 -8.61
CA CYS A 44 0.30 -2.15 -8.23
C CYS A 44 1.70 -2.75 -8.22
N ARG A 45 2.25 -3.04 -7.04
CA ARG A 45 3.57 -3.66 -6.90
C ARG A 45 3.50 -5.17 -7.05
N PHE A 46 2.49 -5.78 -6.44
CA PHE A 46 2.18 -7.19 -6.59
C PHE A 46 0.67 -7.37 -6.81
N LYS A 47 0.30 -8.25 -7.75
CA LYS A 47 -1.09 -8.59 -8.03
C LYS A 47 -1.31 -10.08 -7.78
N ARG A 48 -2.26 -10.41 -6.87
CA ARG A 48 -2.68 -11.79 -6.56
C ARG A 48 -1.51 -12.77 -6.40
N VAL A 49 -0.58 -12.43 -5.52
CA VAL A 49 0.58 -13.26 -5.17
C VAL A 49 0.38 -13.96 -3.82
N GLU A 50 1.28 -14.87 -3.47
CA GLU A 50 1.27 -15.53 -2.17
C GLU A 50 1.44 -14.51 -1.02
N PRO A 51 0.70 -14.66 0.10
CA PRO A 51 0.75 -13.73 1.23
C PRO A 51 2.15 -13.48 1.77
N ALA A 52 2.99 -14.53 1.81
CA ALA A 52 4.38 -14.44 2.29
C ALA A 52 5.19 -13.37 1.54
N LYS A 53 5.03 -13.29 0.21
CA LYS A 53 5.74 -12.32 -0.63
C LYS A 53 5.37 -10.87 -0.33
N VAL A 54 4.11 -10.64 0.04
CA VAL A 54 3.63 -9.31 0.48
C VAL A 54 4.23 -8.97 1.84
N THR A 55 4.16 -9.90 2.80
CA THR A 55 4.72 -9.71 4.16
C THR A 55 6.22 -9.45 4.14
N GLU A 56 7.00 -10.21 3.37
CA GLU A 56 8.45 -10.02 3.23
C GLU A 56 8.80 -8.64 2.67
N ARG A 57 8.01 -8.16 1.70
CA ARG A 57 8.22 -6.85 1.09
C ARG A 57 7.91 -5.70 2.04
N ILE A 58 6.85 -5.83 2.83
CA ILE A 58 6.48 -4.87 3.88
C ILE A 58 7.55 -4.84 4.96
N ALA A 59 7.96 -6.01 5.48
CA ALA A 59 8.99 -6.11 6.51
C ALA A 59 10.28 -5.41 6.08
N ARG A 60 10.72 -5.66 4.84
CA ARG A 60 11.87 -4.98 4.25
C ARG A 60 11.68 -3.46 4.19
N GLU A 61 10.49 -2.98 3.85
CA GLU A 61 10.24 -1.53 3.81
C GLU A 61 10.23 -0.91 5.20
N VAL A 62 9.68 -1.57 6.22
CA VAL A 62 9.72 -1.11 7.62
C VAL A 62 11.15 -0.97 8.14
N GLU A 63 12.08 -1.82 7.68
CA GLU A 63 13.51 -1.67 8.00
C GLU A 63 14.12 -0.40 7.41
N PHE A 64 13.63 0.07 6.27
CA PHE A 64 14.09 1.30 5.61
C PHE A 64 13.36 2.56 6.08
N ASP A 65 12.04 2.47 6.25
CA ASP A 65 11.14 3.54 6.66
C ASP A 65 10.27 3.05 7.83
N PRO A 66 10.70 3.28 9.08
CA PRO A 66 9.95 2.85 10.27
C PRO A 66 8.62 3.60 10.46
N ASP A 67 8.40 4.67 9.70
CA ASP A 67 7.15 5.44 9.68
C ASP A 67 6.19 4.97 8.57
N LEU A 68 6.49 3.83 7.93
CA LEU A 68 5.60 3.17 6.97
C LEU A 68 4.24 2.82 7.59
N TRP A 69 3.18 3.21 6.90
CA TRP A 69 1.81 2.80 7.18
C TRP A 69 1.37 1.69 6.23
N VAL A 70 0.70 0.67 6.76
CA VAL A 70 0.10 -0.40 5.97
C VAL A 70 -1.40 -0.45 6.26
N ILE A 71 -2.20 -0.32 5.21
CA ILE A 71 -3.65 -0.48 5.25
C ILE A 71 -3.96 -1.86 4.67
N SER A 72 -4.62 -2.72 5.44
CA SER A 72 -5.06 -4.04 4.99
C SER A 72 -6.56 -4.00 4.69
N ILE A 73 -6.96 -4.51 3.53
CA ILE A 73 -8.33 -4.49 3.03
C ILE A 73 -8.72 -5.91 2.62
N ASP A 74 -9.82 -6.42 3.17
CA ASP A 74 -10.40 -7.69 2.74
C ASP A 74 -11.47 -7.42 1.67
N LEU A 75 -11.26 -7.90 0.45
CA LEU A 75 -12.16 -7.60 -0.68
C LEU A 75 -12.24 -8.78 -1.65
N ARG A 76 -13.46 -9.20 -2.00
CA ARG A 76 -13.69 -10.26 -3.01
C ARG A 76 -13.63 -9.76 -4.47
N GLY A 77 -13.75 -8.45 -4.68
CA GLY A 77 -13.71 -7.79 -6.00
C GLY A 77 -12.38 -7.08 -6.28
N ASP A 78 -12.24 -6.53 -7.49
CA ASP A 78 -11.03 -5.78 -7.90
C ASP A 78 -11.20 -4.23 -7.75
N ASP A 79 -12.38 -3.74 -7.38
CA ASP A 79 -12.66 -2.30 -7.22
C ASP A 79 -12.26 -1.81 -5.82
N LEU A 80 -11.12 -1.12 -5.76
CA LEU A 80 -10.55 -0.58 -4.51
C LEU A 80 -10.93 0.89 -4.24
N GLY A 81 -11.53 1.58 -5.21
CA GLY A 81 -11.80 3.02 -5.10
C GLY A 81 -10.53 3.89 -4.97
N ILE A 82 -9.38 3.39 -5.41
CA ILE A 82 -8.08 4.11 -5.40
C ILE A 82 -7.66 4.46 -6.83
N ASP A 83 -6.95 5.58 -6.97
CA ASP A 83 -6.37 6.00 -8.24
C ASP A 83 -5.07 5.21 -8.52
N LEU A 84 -5.00 4.58 -9.70
CA LEU A 84 -3.88 3.74 -10.12
C LEU A 84 -3.16 4.36 -11.32
N THR A 85 -1.82 4.28 -11.34
CA THR A 85 -0.95 4.65 -12.47
C THR A 85 -0.25 3.44 -13.06
#